data_AF-A0A950BZU1-F1
#
_entry.id   AF-A0A950BZU1-F1
#
_cell.length_a   1.000
_cell.length_b   1.000
_cell.length_c   1.000
_cell.angle_alpha   90.00
_cell.angle_beta   90.00
_cell.angle_gamma   90.00
#
_symmetry.space_group_name_H-M   'P 1'
#
loop_
_entity.id
_entity.type
_entity.pdbx_description
1 polymer ?
#
loop_
_entity_poly.entity_id
_entity_poly.type
_entity_poly.pdbx_seq_one_letter_code
_entity_poly.pdbx_strand_id
1 'polypeptide(L)'
;MATGEARPGIDDPEAVKTEWLGRLGSLVDEVEGWARASGWRTRRIAKTVNERRLGTYRVPVLLMEKDTVEVVLNPVARFVPGADGAVDLYVAPAYDDIASL
;
A
#
# COMPACT_ATOMS: atom_id res chain seq x y z
N MET A 1 13.67 -7.22 20.15
CA MET A 1 12.57 -7.28 21.13
C MET A 1 11.56 -6.23 20.71
N ALA A 2 10.64 -6.57 19.79
CA ALA A 2 9.59 -5.65 19.36
C ALA A 2 8.42 -5.79 20.35
N THR A 3 8.10 -4.70 21.02
CA THR A 3 6.99 -4.60 21.96
C THR A 3 5.70 -4.93 21.21
N GLY A 4 5.05 -6.04 21.55
CA GLY A 4 3.75 -6.39 21.01
C GLY A 4 2.70 -5.45 21.58
N GLU A 5 2.36 -4.38 20.85
CA GLU A 5 1.20 -3.56 21.18
C GLU A 5 -0.07 -4.41 21.17
N ALA A 6 -0.93 -4.17 22.17
CA ALA A 6 -2.22 -4.82 22.28
C ALA A 6 -3.04 -4.49 21.03
N ARG A 7 -3.37 -5.53 20.24
CA ARG A 7 -4.15 -5.36 19.02
C ARG A 7 -5.59 -5.00 19.37
N PRO A 8 -6.21 -4.05 18.67
CA PRO A 8 -7.64 -3.82 18.82
C PRO A 8 -8.40 -5.11 18.51
N GLY A 9 -9.39 -5.44 19.33
CA GLY A 9 -10.32 -6.52 19.07
C GLY A 9 -11.10 -6.25 17.79
N ILE A 10 -11.53 -7.31 17.11
CA ILE A 10 -12.33 -7.22 15.87
C ILE A 10 -13.67 -6.49 16.09
N ASP A 11 -14.08 -6.37 17.35
CA ASP A 11 -15.33 -5.75 17.78
C ASP A 11 -15.34 -4.22 17.65
N ASP A 12 -14.18 -3.59 17.40
CA ASP A 12 -14.07 -2.16 17.07
C ASP A 12 -13.47 -1.96 15.66
N PRO A 13 -14.33 -1.85 14.62
CA PRO A 13 -13.88 -1.72 13.24
C PRO A 13 -13.14 -0.39 12.97
N GLU A 14 -13.43 0.69 13.70
CA GLU A 14 -12.74 1.97 13.51
C GLU A 14 -11.35 1.97 14.13
N ALA A 15 -11.17 1.32 15.28
CA ALA A 15 -9.84 1.12 15.87
C ALA A 15 -8.96 0.23 14.97
N VAL A 16 -9.51 -0.88 14.45
CA VAL A 16 -8.79 -1.75 13.51
C VAL A 16 -8.41 -1.00 12.23
N LYS A 17 -9.32 -0.19 11.69
CA LYS A 17 -9.07 0.62 10.49
C LYS A 17 -7.98 1.66 10.73
N THR A 18 -8.02 2.36 11.87
CA THR A 18 -7.01 3.35 12.25
C THR A 18 -5.63 2.71 12.37
N GLU A 19 -5.55 1.57 13.06
CA GLU A 19 -4.32 0.80 13.23
C GLU A 19 -3.75 0.33 11.88
N TRP A 20 -4.61 -0.22 11.03
CA TRP A 20 -4.25 -0.64 9.68
C TRP A 20 -3.69 0.51 8.83
N LEU A 21 -4.38 1.65 8.81
CA LEU A 21 -3.96 2.82 8.04
C LEU A 21 -2.65 3.41 8.57
N GLY A 22 -2.42 3.36 9.87
CA GLY A 22 -1.14 3.72 10.48
C GLY A 22 0.01 2.84 9.98
N ARG A 23 -0.16 1.51 10.01
CA ARG A 23 0.84 0.56 9.50
C ARG A 23 1.11 0.75 8.01
N LEU A 24 0.06 0.97 7.20
CA LEU A 24 0.21 1.27 5.78
C LEU A 24 0.99 2.57 5.54
N GLY A 25 0.69 3.61 6.33
CA GLY A 25 1.42 4.88 6.28
C GLY A 25 2.91 4.67 6.50
N SER A 26 3.28 3.98 7.58
CA SER A 26 4.68 3.68 7.90
C SER A 26 5.39 2.86 6.82
N LEU A 27 4.73 1.81 6.30
CA LEU A 27 5.31 0.99 5.22
C LEU A 27 5.53 1.81 3.94
N VAL A 28 4.55 2.64 3.55
CA VAL A 28 4.66 3.49 2.36
C VAL A 28 5.75 4.56 2.55
N ASP A 29 5.86 5.15 3.74
CA ASP A 29 6.92 6.12 4.06
C ASP A 29 8.31 5.49 3.92
N GLU A 30 8.48 4.28 4.46
CA GLU A 30 9.75 3.54 4.43
C GLU A 30 10.16 3.18 3.00
N VAL A 31 9.25 2.57 2.23
CA VAL A 31 9.52 2.17 0.83
C VAL A 31 9.76 3.39 -0.06
N GLU A 32 8.99 4.47 0.12
CA GLU A 32 9.22 5.72 -0.62
C GLU A 32 10.60 6.32 -0.31
N GLY A 33 11.02 6.28 0.97
CA GLY A 33 12.35 6.72 1.37
C GLY A 33 13.46 5.97 0.64
N TRP A 34 13.38 4.63 0.59
CA TRP A 34 14.35 3.80 -0.13
C TRP A 34 14.35 4.05 -1.64
N ALA A 35 13.17 4.16 -2.24
CA ALA A 35 13.02 4.41 -3.67
C ALA A 35 13.64 5.76 -4.06
N ARG A 36 13.31 6.83 -3.32
CA ARG A 36 13.87 8.17 -3.56
C ARG A 36 15.39 8.20 -3.37
N ALA A 37 15.91 7.57 -2.30
CA ALA A 37 17.35 7.44 -2.08
C ALA A 37 18.07 6.70 -3.22
N SER A 38 17.35 5.82 -3.92
CA SER A 38 17.86 5.06 -5.08
C SER A 38 17.60 5.75 -6.44
N GLY A 39 17.15 7.01 -6.41
CA GLY A 39 16.92 7.84 -7.59
C GLY A 39 15.62 7.53 -8.34
N TRP A 40 14.66 6.86 -7.71
CA TRP A 40 13.32 6.64 -8.29
C TRP A 40 12.46 7.88 -8.09
N ARG A 41 11.65 8.21 -9.10
CA ARG A 41 10.53 9.16 -8.94
C ARG A 41 9.41 8.44 -8.21
N THR A 42 8.79 9.11 -7.24
CA THR A 42 7.70 8.52 -6.46
C THR A 42 6.46 9.40 -6.46
N ARG A 43 5.29 8.77 -6.42
CA ARG A 43 4.00 9.45 -6.29
C ARG A 43 3.03 8.62 -5.48
N ARG A 44 2.38 9.24 -4.50
CA ARG A 44 1.27 8.62 -3.77
C ARG A 44 -0.05 8.93 -4.44
N ILE A 45 -0.93 7.93 -4.51
CA ILE A 45 -2.34 8.10 -4.84
C ILE A 45 -3.19 7.45 -3.76
N ALA A 46 -4.47 7.80 -3.67
CA ALA A 46 -5.38 7.21 -2.72
C ALA A 46 -6.39 6.30 -3.44
N LYS A 47 -6.34 5.00 -3.14
CA LYS A 47 -7.26 3.98 -3.66
C LYS A 47 -8.41 3.76 -2.68
N THR A 48 -9.63 3.66 -3.20
CA THR A 48 -10.79 3.25 -2.39
C THR A 48 -10.81 1.73 -2.23
N VAL A 49 -10.95 1.26 -1.01
CA VAL A 49 -11.09 -0.16 -0.66
C VAL A 49 -12.44 -0.34 0.03
N ASN A 50 -13.11 -1.45 -0.28
CA ASN A 50 -14.32 -1.88 0.40
C ASN A 50 -14.07 -3.24 1.01
N GLU A 51 -14.12 -3.31 2.34
CA GLU A 51 -14.01 -4.56 3.08
C GLU A 51 -15.28 -4.85 3.87
N ARG A 52 -15.72 -6.10 3.83
CA ARG A 52 -16.98 -6.52 4.48
C ARG A 52 -17.04 -6.16 5.98
N ARG A 53 -15.90 -6.10 6.68
CA ARG A 53 -15.83 -5.84 8.13
C ARG A 53 -15.46 -4.41 8.50
N LEU A 54 -14.78 -3.66 7.63
CA LEU A 54 -14.31 -2.30 7.91
C LEU A 54 -15.07 -1.23 7.11
N GLY A 55 -15.95 -1.65 6.20
CA GLY A 55 -16.66 -0.77 5.28
C GLY A 55 -15.75 -0.20 4.20
N THR A 56 -16.10 0.98 3.71
CA THR A 56 -15.37 1.67 2.64
C THR A 56 -14.42 2.71 3.22
N TYR A 57 -13.16 2.71 2.77
CA TYR A 57 -12.14 3.66 3.20
C TYR A 57 -11.09 3.85 2.10
N ARG A 58 -10.13 4.78 2.31
CA ARG A 58 -9.06 5.06 1.36
C ARG A 58 -7.72 4.59 1.91
N VAL A 59 -6.90 3.98 1.06
CA VAL A 59 -5.54 3.52 1.36
C VAL A 59 -4.53 4.21 0.44
N PRO A 60 -3.30 4.46 0.90
CA PRO A 60 -2.23 4.99 0.06
C PRO A 60 -1.70 3.90 -0.87
N VAL A 61 -1.57 4.20 -2.16
CA VAL A 61 -0.82 3.40 -3.13
C VAL A 61 0.41 4.21 -3.51
N LEU A 62 1.58 3.56 -3.54
CA LEU A 62 2.82 4.19 -3.93
C LEU A 62 3.21 3.71 -5.33
N LEU A 63 3.33 4.67 -6.24
CA LEU A 63 3.86 4.49 -7.59
C LEU A 63 5.33 4.91 -7.58
N MET A 64 6.18 4.09 -8.17
CA MET A 64 7.62 4.31 -8.25
C MET A 64 8.06 4.10 -9.69
N GLU A 65 8.72 5.09 -10.27
CA GLU A 65 9.14 5.07 -11.67
C GLU A 65 10.66 5.30 -11.77
N LYS A 66 11.30 4.51 -12.62
CA LYS A 66 12.69 4.71 -13.01
C LYS A 66 12.90 4.22 -14.44
N ASP A 67 13.44 5.10 -15.28
CA ASP A 67 13.63 4.87 -16.72
C ASP A 67 12.31 4.46 -17.39
N THR A 68 12.20 3.21 -17.84
CA THR A 68 10.99 2.65 -18.48
C THR A 68 10.20 1.72 -17.57
N VAL A 69 10.58 1.61 -16.29
CA VAL A 69 9.97 0.69 -15.33
C VAL A 69 9.11 1.46 -14.34
N GLU A 70 7.85 1.04 -14.22
CA GLU A 70 6.96 1.47 -13.14
C GLU A 70 6.70 0.29 -12.20
N VAL A 71 6.86 0.52 -10.90
CA VAL A 71 6.59 -0.43 -9.81
C VAL A 71 5.52 0.17 -8.90
N VAL A 72 4.57 -0.66 -8.47
CA VAL A 72 3.44 -0.26 -7.64
C VAL A 72 3.45 -1.05 -6.34
N LEU A 73 3.40 -0.33 -5.21
CA LEU A 73 3.09 -0.89 -3.90
C LEU A 73 1.60 -0.60 -3.59
N ASN A 74 0.79 -1.66 -3.58
CA ASN A 74 -0.66 -1.58 -3.61
C ASN A 74 -1.29 -2.32 -2.41
N PRO A 75 -1.78 -1.61 -1.38
CA PRO A 75 -2.47 -2.26 -0.27
C PRO A 75 -3.75 -2.96 -0.71
N VAL A 76 -3.89 -4.25 -0.43
CA VAL A 76 -5.00 -5.08 -0.92
C VAL A 76 -6.10 -5.19 0.12
N ALA A 77 -5.77 -5.70 1.30
CA ALA A 77 -6.75 -5.98 2.35
C ALA A 77 -6.12 -6.05 3.75
N ARG A 78 -6.86 -5.65 4.78
CA ARG A 78 -6.49 -5.79 6.20
C ARG A 78 -6.72 -7.21 6.71
N PHE A 79 -7.77 -7.89 6.24
CA PHE A 79 -8.12 -9.23 6.70
C PHE A 79 -7.79 -10.29 5.64
N VAL A 80 -6.65 -10.97 5.83
CA VAL A 80 -6.24 -12.12 5.01
C VAL A 80 -5.84 -13.30 5.90
N PRO A 81 -6.05 -14.55 5.46
CA PRO A 81 -5.65 -15.72 6.24
C PRO A 81 -4.14 -15.74 6.51
N GLY A 82 -3.74 -15.85 7.78
CA GLY A 82 -2.34 -16.06 8.17
C GLY A 82 -1.43 -14.82 8.17
N ALA A 83 -1.96 -13.63 7.91
CA ALA A 83 -1.18 -12.38 7.99
C ALA A 83 -1.99 -11.21 8.56
N ASP A 84 -1.28 -10.16 8.97
CA ASP A 84 -1.86 -8.94 9.54
C ASP A 84 -2.39 -7.95 8.47
N GLY A 85 -2.24 -8.30 7.19
CA GLY A 85 -2.66 -7.53 6.03
C GLY A 85 -1.93 -7.99 4.77
N ALA A 86 -2.45 -7.63 3.61
CA ALA A 86 -1.86 -7.91 2.31
C ALA A 86 -1.57 -6.61 1.56
N VAL A 87 -0.37 -6.51 1.02
CA VAL A 87 0.11 -5.42 0.17
C VAL A 87 0.86 -6.06 -0.99
N ASP A 88 0.42 -5.79 -2.20
CA ASP A 88 1.10 -6.29 -3.40
C ASP A 88 2.23 -5.35 -3.78
N LEU A 89 3.33 -5.92 -4.25
CA LEU A 89 4.43 -5.19 -4.89
C LEU A 89 4.65 -5.81 -6.28
N TYR A 90 4.41 -5.03 -7.32
CA TYR A 90 4.47 -5.54 -8.70
C TYR A 90 4.97 -4.49 -9.68
N VAL A 91 5.52 -4.95 -10.80
CA VAL A 91 5.86 -4.11 -11.96
C VAL A 91 4.57 -3.86 -12.76
N ALA A 92 4.26 -2.60 -13.05
CA ALA A 92 3.13 -2.26 -13.91
C ALA A 92 3.42 -2.70 -15.35
N PRO A 93 2.44 -3.28 -16.06
CA PRO A 93 2.62 -3.62 -17.46
C PRO A 93 2.87 -2.35 -18.27
N ALA A 94 3.87 -2.36 -19.14
CA ALA A 94 4.04 -1.33 -20.14
C ALA A 94 2.86 -1.41 -21.15
N TYR A 95 2.26 -0.28 -21.47
CA TYR A 95 1.33 -0.17 -22.59
C TYR A 95 2.13 0.32 -23.81
N ASP A 96 2.32 -0.56 -24.79
CA ASP A 96 3.05 -0.26 -26.03
C ASP A 96 2.05 -0.23 -27.19
N ASP A 97 1.51 0.96 -27.45
CA ASP A 97 0.72 1.23 -28.66
C ASP A 97 1.63 1.98 -29.62
N ILE A 98 1.72 1.49 -30.87
CA ILE A 98 2.68 1.98 -31.86
C ILE A 98 2.42 3.48 -32.07
N ALA A 99 3.30 4.32 -31.53
CA ALA A 99 3.32 5.73 -31.86
C ALA A 99 3.98 5.91 -33.24
N SER A 100 3.21 6.30 -34.25
CA SER A 100 3.77 6.77 -35.54
C SER A 100 4.16 8.25 -35.43
N LEU A 101 5.36 8.60 -35.93
CA LEU A 101 5.82 9.99 -36.06
C LEU A 101 5.52 10.54 -37.46
#